data_AF-A0A1H9TDC3-F1
#
_entry.id   AF-A0A1H9TDC3-F1
#
_cell.length_a   1.000
_cell.length_b   1.000
_cell.length_c   1.000
_cell.angle_alpha   90.00
_cell.angle_beta   90.00
_cell.angle_gamma   90.00
#
_symmetry.space_group_name_H-M   'P 1'
#
loop_
_entity.id
_entity.type
_entity.pdbx_description
1 polymer ?
#
loop_
_entity_poly.entity_id
_entity_poly.type
_entity_poly.pdbx_seq_one_letter_code
_entity_poly.pdbx_strand_id
1 'polypeptide(L)'
;MNIKKMKAFIPTIICGLLILIGWQLGVHQYEGFSAIVFVIAFIIGGFNQAKEGILDTIEHKKLNVELLMILSGIGASIIGYWFEGAVLIFIFSLSGALEEYTTDKSKNEISKLMALQPETALLKLADGGTKEVSVESLNVGDLLLVRPGEKVPIDGVISIGNTTIDEAAISGEPIPLEKTVGDQIYGGTINLSSGVTMAVSHTSDQTLFSNIVRLVEQAQSLPSKTATLISKFENTYVKCVLIFVAFMMFLPHFLLGWDWNETFYRAMVLLIVASPCALVAAVTPATLAAISFGAKNGILFKGGLHLENLYGIKGIAFDKTGTLTQGQPKVTDFLISDGLAKEELIQAIVSIEGQSVHPLAKAIVNHFPVRDLSQEEAVIQDVPGWGVEATYLGSNWKIGKAAWFEEQAVQQFYYDEAEGFSNEGKTMVYIGCDGKIVGILALKDIVREEAKNMIAALNQRRIATIMVTGDHETTAQVIGKELGLKRVIADCLPENKVDAVVALEKEYGQVAMVGDGINDAPALANATVGIAMGQGTDIAMEAADIVLIKSDLAKVVTAYDLSQRLHRVVWQNIIFAIAVIICLITANLFQFVNLPLGVVGHEGSTILVILNGLRLLYIKK
;
A
#
# COMPACT_ATOMS: atom_id res chain seq x y z
N MET A 1 -18.23 24.18 -9.04
CA MET A 1 -17.03 24.08 -8.18
C MET A 1 -17.49 24.28 -6.74
N ASN A 2 -17.29 23.30 -5.86
CA ASN A 2 -17.99 23.24 -4.57
C ASN A 2 -17.48 24.33 -3.60
N ILE A 3 -18.35 25.18 -3.03
CA ILE A 3 -17.98 26.35 -2.19
C ILE A 3 -17.11 25.95 -0.98
N LYS A 4 -17.28 24.73 -0.45
CA LYS A 4 -16.41 24.17 0.60
C LYS A 4 -14.93 24.09 0.19
N LYS A 5 -14.63 23.84 -1.10
CA LYS A 5 -13.25 23.71 -1.63
C LYS A 5 -12.53 25.05 -1.82
N MET A 6 -13.25 26.17 -1.80
CA MET A 6 -12.66 27.50 -1.96
C MET A 6 -12.34 28.18 -0.62
N LYS A 7 -12.67 27.56 0.52
CA LYS A 7 -12.48 28.17 1.85
C LYS A 7 -11.03 28.61 2.09
N ALA A 8 -10.06 27.78 1.70
CA ALA A 8 -8.63 28.09 1.81
C ALA A 8 -8.21 29.36 1.05
N PHE A 9 -8.87 29.68 -0.07
CA PHE A 9 -8.53 30.82 -0.93
C PHE A 9 -9.22 32.14 -0.53
N ILE A 10 -10.25 32.10 0.33
CA ILE A 10 -11.02 33.31 0.70
C ILE A 10 -10.11 34.38 1.32
N PRO A 11 -9.24 34.10 2.31
CA PRO A 11 -8.36 35.11 2.89
C PRO A 11 -7.38 35.69 1.86
N THR A 12 -6.85 34.85 0.98
CA THR A 12 -5.93 35.25 -0.10
C THR A 12 -6.59 36.19 -1.10
N ILE A 13 -7.84 35.91 -1.52
CA ILE A 13 -8.58 36.76 -2.46
C ILE A 13 -8.85 38.13 -1.82
N ILE A 14 -9.28 38.15 -0.55
CA ILE A 14 -9.53 39.40 0.19
C ILE A 14 -8.22 40.20 0.33
N CYS A 15 -7.11 39.53 0.66
CA CYS A 15 -5.78 40.15 0.73
C CYS A 15 -5.40 40.81 -0.61
N GLY A 16 -5.55 40.09 -1.73
CA GLY A 16 -5.26 40.62 -3.06
C GLY A 16 -6.11 41.86 -3.42
N LEU A 17 -7.41 41.85 -3.08
CA LEU A 17 -8.28 43.02 -3.28
C LEU A 17 -7.84 44.22 -2.45
N LEU A 18 -7.47 44.00 -1.18
CA LEU A 18 -6.97 45.06 -0.30
C LEU A 18 -5.65 45.63 -0.79
N ILE A 19 -4.74 44.81 -1.33
CA ILE A 19 -3.48 45.28 -1.93
C ILE A 19 -3.76 46.20 -3.12
N LEU A 20 -4.71 45.85 -3.99
CA LEU A 20 -5.10 46.70 -5.12
C LEU A 20 -5.67 48.04 -4.64
N ILE A 21 -6.53 48.03 -3.61
CA ILE A 21 -7.09 49.25 -3.02
C ILE A 21 -5.99 50.10 -2.36
N GLY A 22 -5.09 49.48 -1.58
CA GLY A 22 -3.98 50.16 -0.92
C GLY A 22 -3.02 50.79 -1.92
N TRP A 23 -2.71 50.08 -3.01
CA TRP A 23 -1.89 50.59 -4.11
C TRP A 23 -2.56 51.79 -4.81
N GLN A 24 -3.85 51.68 -5.15
CA GLN A 24 -4.62 52.77 -5.75
C GLN A 24 -4.62 54.03 -4.87
N LEU A 25 -4.84 53.87 -3.56
CA LEU A 25 -4.81 54.97 -2.59
C LEU A 25 -3.42 55.61 -2.48
N GLY A 26 -2.35 54.81 -2.57
CA GLY A 26 -0.97 55.29 -2.60
C GLY A 26 -0.67 56.13 -3.85
N VAL A 27 -1.14 55.69 -5.02
CA VAL A 27 -1.03 56.46 -6.29
C VAL A 27 -1.76 57.80 -6.18
N HIS A 28 -2.87 57.86 -5.46
CA HIS A 28 -3.62 59.09 -5.20
C HIS A 28 -3.09 59.92 -4.01
N GLN A 29 -1.89 59.63 -3.50
CA GLN A 29 -1.19 60.34 -2.42
C GLN A 29 -1.90 60.30 -1.04
N TYR A 30 -2.79 59.33 -0.81
CA TYR A 30 -3.38 59.08 0.51
C TYR A 30 -2.51 58.09 1.32
N GLU A 31 -1.26 58.45 1.58
CA GLU A 31 -0.24 57.54 2.15
C GLU A 31 -0.66 56.92 3.50
N GLY A 32 -1.26 57.70 4.39
CA GLY A 32 -1.73 57.20 5.70
C GLY A 32 -2.86 56.17 5.59
N PHE A 33 -3.82 56.39 4.68
CA PHE A 33 -4.90 55.43 4.44
C PHE A 33 -4.40 54.19 3.70
N SER A 34 -3.46 54.36 2.77
CA SER A 34 -2.80 53.26 2.07
C SER A 34 -2.10 52.30 3.04
N ALA A 35 -1.34 52.83 4.01
CA ALA A 35 -0.68 52.02 5.04
C ALA A 35 -1.69 51.24 5.91
N ILE A 36 -2.81 51.86 6.32
CA ILE A 36 -3.87 51.17 7.09
C ILE A 36 -4.46 50.01 6.28
N VAL A 37 -4.73 50.21 4.99
CA VAL A 37 -5.26 49.17 4.11
C VAL A 37 -4.26 48.01 3.96
N PHE A 38 -2.96 48.31 3.83
CA PHE A 38 -1.93 47.26 3.80
C PHE A 38 -1.84 46.49 5.11
N VAL A 39 -1.95 47.15 6.27
CA VAL A 39 -1.98 46.46 7.58
C VAL A 39 -3.19 45.51 7.68
N ILE A 40 -4.37 45.95 7.22
CA ILE A 40 -5.55 45.07 7.18
C ILE A 40 -5.30 43.88 6.23
N ALA A 41 -4.65 44.11 5.08
CA ALA A 41 -4.27 43.04 4.16
C ALA A 41 -3.30 42.04 4.80
N PHE A 42 -2.35 42.49 5.62
CA PHE A 42 -1.41 41.63 6.34
C PHE A 42 -2.13 40.76 7.34
N ILE A 43 -3.01 41.38 8.14
CA ILE A 43 -3.78 40.67 9.16
C ILE A 43 -4.62 39.61 8.47
N ILE A 44 -5.43 39.95 7.47
CA ILE A 44 -6.33 38.97 6.84
C ILE A 44 -5.56 37.89 6.07
N GLY A 45 -4.55 38.28 5.28
CA GLY A 45 -3.80 37.35 4.44
C GLY A 45 -2.89 36.42 5.22
N GLY A 46 -2.29 36.90 6.30
CA GLY A 46 -1.33 36.17 7.11
C GLY A 46 -1.89 35.57 8.41
N PHE A 47 -3.15 35.83 8.78
CA PHE A 47 -3.69 35.42 10.09
C PHE A 47 -3.55 33.92 10.37
N ASN A 48 -3.96 33.10 9.40
CA ASN A 48 -4.00 31.64 9.60
C ASN A 48 -2.59 31.09 9.80
N GLN A 49 -1.68 31.42 8.89
CA GLN A 49 -0.29 30.97 8.95
C GLN A 49 0.44 31.57 10.17
N ALA A 50 0.18 32.82 10.51
CA ALA A 50 0.78 33.43 11.70
C ALA A 50 0.30 32.77 12.99
N LYS A 51 -1.00 32.46 13.09
CA LYS A 51 -1.56 31.74 14.22
C LYS A 51 -0.95 30.34 14.34
N GLU A 52 -0.87 29.61 13.23
CA GLU A 52 -0.28 28.27 13.17
C GLU A 52 1.19 28.30 13.58
N GLY A 53 1.98 29.19 12.97
CA GLY A 53 3.40 29.37 13.28
C GLY A 53 3.67 29.71 14.74
N ILE A 54 2.88 30.62 15.33
CA ILE A 54 3.03 31.01 16.75
C ILE A 54 2.66 29.85 17.68
N LEU A 55 1.53 29.18 17.43
CA LEU A 55 1.08 28.06 18.26
C LEU A 55 2.08 26.91 18.22
N ASP A 56 2.53 26.52 17.03
CA ASP A 56 3.53 25.46 16.84
C ASP A 56 4.86 25.80 17.54
N THR A 57 5.29 27.07 17.44
CA THR A 57 6.49 27.56 18.16
C THR A 57 6.36 27.41 19.67
N ILE A 58 5.19 27.72 20.23
CA ILE A 58 4.95 27.65 21.68
C ILE A 58 4.86 26.20 22.15
N GLU A 59 4.11 25.36 21.42
CA GLU A 59 3.86 23.96 21.77
C GLU A 59 5.14 23.11 21.66
N HIS A 60 5.84 23.22 20.53
CA HIS A 60 7.01 22.39 20.24
C HIS A 60 8.34 23.03 20.60
N LYS A 61 8.36 24.31 21.03
CA LYS A 61 9.57 25.10 21.35
C LYS A 61 10.58 25.12 20.18
N LYS A 62 10.08 25.17 18.95
CA LYS A 62 10.86 25.22 17.71
C LYS A 62 10.62 26.52 16.99
N LEU A 63 11.65 27.08 16.35
CA LEU A 63 11.46 28.19 15.43
C LEU A 63 11.11 27.60 14.06
N ASN A 64 10.04 28.12 13.46
CA ASN A 64 9.54 27.67 12.17
C ASN A 64 9.61 28.80 11.13
N VAL A 65 9.23 28.43 9.91
CA VAL A 65 9.35 29.28 8.74
C VAL A 65 8.32 30.42 8.75
N GLU A 66 7.13 30.16 9.28
CA GLU A 66 6.06 31.14 9.44
C GLU A 66 6.56 32.35 10.24
N LEU A 67 7.37 32.11 11.29
CA LEU A 67 7.99 33.18 12.06
C LEU A 67 8.93 34.06 11.21
N LEU A 68 9.72 33.47 10.31
CA LEU A 68 10.60 34.22 9.41
C LEU A 68 9.79 35.12 8.48
N MET A 69 8.63 34.65 8.01
CA MET A 69 7.73 35.41 7.14
C MET A 69 7.07 36.59 7.88
N ILE A 70 6.63 36.37 9.12
CA ILE A 70 6.07 37.43 9.99
C ILE A 70 7.14 38.50 10.24
N LEU A 71 8.36 38.09 10.64
CA LEU A 71 9.46 39.02 10.91
C LEU A 71 9.84 39.83 9.67
N SER A 72 9.83 39.20 8.49
CA SER A 72 10.14 39.87 7.22
C SER A 72 9.07 40.91 6.85
N GLY A 73 7.79 40.59 7.02
CA GLY A 73 6.69 41.53 6.78
C GLY A 73 6.71 42.73 7.74
N ILE A 74 6.99 42.49 9.02
CA ILE A 74 7.18 43.56 10.01
C ILE A 74 8.41 44.40 9.66
N GLY A 75 9.53 43.76 9.31
CA GLY A 75 10.75 44.44 8.91
C GLY A 75 10.54 45.34 7.70
N ALA A 76 9.93 44.84 6.62
CA ALA A 76 9.58 45.62 5.44
C ALA A 76 8.66 46.82 5.77
N SER A 77 7.76 46.66 6.74
CA SER A 77 6.89 47.75 7.21
C SER A 77 7.67 48.86 7.93
N ILE A 78 8.66 48.50 8.75
CA ILE A 78 9.48 49.46 9.51
C ILE A 78 10.25 50.42 8.59
N ILE A 79 10.75 49.91 7.45
CA ILE A 79 11.46 50.71 6.44
C ILE A 79 10.53 51.37 5.41
N GLY A 80 9.21 51.27 5.57
CA GLY A 80 8.22 51.92 4.71
C GLY A 80 7.88 51.17 3.41
N TYR A 81 8.36 49.93 3.23
CA TYR A 81 8.09 49.09 2.07
C TYR A 81 6.77 48.31 2.24
N TRP A 82 5.68 49.03 2.53
CA TRP A 82 4.36 48.47 2.83
C TRP A 82 3.82 47.60 1.69
N PHE A 83 3.95 48.07 0.45
CA PHE A 83 3.47 47.34 -0.73
C PHE A 83 4.22 46.02 -0.91
N GLU A 84 5.55 46.01 -0.76
CA GLU A 84 6.35 44.79 -0.91
C GLU A 84 6.04 43.77 0.19
N GLY A 85 5.87 44.23 1.43
CA GLY A 85 5.39 43.39 2.53
C GLY A 85 3.99 42.81 2.29
N ALA A 86 3.10 43.56 1.63
CA ALA A 86 1.77 43.09 1.29
C ALA A 86 1.81 42.00 0.22
N VAL A 87 2.60 42.21 -0.83
CA VAL A 87 2.83 41.23 -1.89
C VAL A 87 3.45 39.95 -1.33
N LEU A 88 4.40 40.07 -0.40
CA LEU A 88 4.97 38.95 0.35
C LEU A 88 3.88 38.10 1.01
N ILE A 89 3.05 38.72 1.85
CA ILE A 89 2.00 38.01 2.60
C ILE A 89 0.95 37.40 1.66
N PHE A 90 0.62 38.10 0.57
CA PHE A 90 -0.31 37.58 -0.44
C PHE A 90 0.22 36.33 -1.13
N ILE A 91 1.47 36.34 -1.61
CA ILE A 91 2.05 35.18 -2.29
C ILE A 91 2.19 34.01 -1.32
N PHE A 92 2.62 34.26 -0.09
CA PHE A 92 2.70 33.22 0.94
C PHE A 92 1.34 32.61 1.26
N SER A 93 0.31 33.45 1.45
CA SER A 93 -1.08 33.00 1.64
C SER A 93 -1.59 32.16 0.46
N LEU A 94 -1.27 32.57 -0.77
CA LEU A 94 -1.63 31.84 -1.98
C LEU A 94 -0.93 30.48 -2.08
N SER A 95 0.36 30.43 -1.75
CA SER A 95 1.17 29.21 -1.71
C SER A 95 0.59 28.20 -0.71
N GLY A 96 0.31 28.65 0.52
CA GLY A 96 -0.32 27.82 1.54
C GLY A 96 -1.72 27.32 1.15
N ALA A 97 -2.54 28.18 0.52
CA ALA A 97 -3.86 27.76 0.02
C ALA A 97 -3.75 26.72 -1.12
N LEU A 98 -2.74 26.83 -1.98
CA LEU A 98 -2.47 25.83 -3.02
C LEU A 98 -1.97 24.51 -2.41
N GLU A 99 -1.11 24.57 -1.40
CA GLU A 99 -0.64 23.39 -0.67
C GLU A 99 -1.80 22.65 0.02
N GLU A 100 -2.65 23.38 0.76
CA GLU A 100 -3.85 22.82 1.39
C GLU A 100 -4.77 22.19 0.34
N TYR A 101 -5.06 22.90 -0.75
CA TYR A 101 -5.90 22.39 -1.83
C TYR A 101 -5.34 21.12 -2.49
N THR A 102 -4.04 21.06 -2.74
CA THR A 102 -3.39 19.92 -3.40
C THR A 102 -3.28 18.70 -2.47
N THR A 103 -3.03 18.94 -1.19
CA THR A 103 -3.06 17.92 -0.14
C THR A 103 -4.47 17.35 0.02
N ASP A 104 -5.46 18.23 0.15
CA ASP A 104 -6.87 17.85 0.23
C ASP A 104 -7.35 17.13 -1.02
N LYS A 105 -6.87 17.49 -2.21
CA LYS A 105 -7.18 16.76 -3.43
C LYS A 105 -6.68 15.32 -3.32
N SER A 106 -5.46 15.09 -2.85
CA SER A 106 -4.89 13.75 -2.67
C SER A 106 -5.68 12.92 -1.65
N LYS A 107 -6.14 13.55 -0.55
CA LYS A 107 -7.02 12.93 0.46
C LYS A 107 -8.41 12.61 -0.08
N ASN A 108 -9.04 13.56 -0.76
CA ASN A 108 -10.40 13.42 -1.30
C ASN A 108 -10.48 12.41 -2.45
N GLU A 109 -9.41 12.17 -3.21
CA GLU A 109 -9.38 11.11 -4.23
C GLU A 109 -9.57 9.72 -3.62
N ILE A 110 -9.24 9.53 -2.34
CA ILE A 110 -9.52 8.30 -1.59
C ILE A 110 -10.98 8.29 -1.12
N SER A 111 -11.49 9.41 -0.59
CA SER A 111 -12.90 9.51 -0.20
C SER A 111 -13.87 9.36 -1.39
N LYS A 112 -13.45 9.68 -2.61
CA LYS A 112 -14.23 9.40 -3.83
C LYS A 112 -14.42 7.91 -4.09
N LEU A 113 -13.52 7.06 -3.59
CA LEU A 113 -13.74 5.63 -3.60
C LEU A 113 -14.94 5.27 -2.70
N MET A 114 -15.19 5.98 -1.59
CA MET A 114 -16.34 5.75 -0.69
C MET A 114 -17.68 6.02 -1.38
N ALA A 115 -17.72 7.02 -2.27
CA ALA A 115 -18.90 7.32 -3.07
C ALA A 115 -19.24 6.20 -4.09
N LEU A 116 -18.40 5.15 -4.20
CA LEU A 116 -18.71 4.00 -5.02
C LEU A 116 -19.67 3.03 -4.33
N GLN A 117 -19.74 2.98 -2.99
CA GLN A 117 -20.66 2.10 -2.29
C GLN A 117 -22.08 2.68 -2.27
N PRO A 118 -23.11 1.85 -2.55
CA PRO A 118 -24.50 2.21 -2.32
C PRO A 118 -24.79 2.52 -0.85
N GLU A 119 -25.64 3.51 -0.58
CA GLU A 119 -26.15 3.77 0.78
C GLU A 119 -27.31 2.83 1.14
N THR A 120 -27.97 2.25 0.13
CA THR A 120 -29.12 1.36 0.28
C THR A 120 -28.88 -0.02 -0.33
N ALA A 121 -29.58 -1.02 0.22
CA ALA A 121 -29.57 -2.41 -0.24
C ALA A 121 -31.00 -2.97 -0.32
N LEU A 122 -31.21 -3.93 -1.21
CA LEU A 122 -32.49 -4.65 -1.33
C LEU A 122 -32.46 -5.93 -0.48
N LEU A 123 -32.96 -5.82 0.75
CA LEU A 123 -33.12 -6.95 1.66
C LEU A 123 -34.27 -7.85 1.21
N LYS A 124 -34.02 -9.15 1.09
CA LYS A 124 -35.01 -10.17 0.74
C LYS A 124 -35.76 -10.59 2.00
N LEU A 125 -37.07 -10.46 1.97
CA LEU A 125 -37.96 -10.81 3.07
C LEU A 125 -38.37 -12.29 2.99
N ALA A 126 -38.81 -12.86 4.11
CA ALA A 126 -39.24 -14.26 4.21
C ALA A 126 -40.47 -14.59 3.34
N ASP A 127 -41.26 -13.59 2.96
CA ASP A 127 -42.42 -13.71 2.06
C ASP A 127 -42.03 -13.72 0.57
N GLY A 128 -40.73 -13.61 0.24
CA GLY A 128 -40.21 -13.54 -1.12
C GLY A 128 -40.17 -12.13 -1.71
N GLY A 129 -40.64 -11.11 -0.98
CA GLY A 129 -40.54 -9.70 -1.36
C GLY A 129 -39.14 -9.10 -1.12
N THR A 130 -38.95 -7.86 -1.57
CA THR A 130 -37.72 -7.08 -1.31
C THR A 130 -38.05 -5.76 -0.63
N LYS A 131 -37.26 -5.38 0.36
CA LYS A 131 -37.35 -4.08 1.05
C LYS A 131 -36.03 -3.34 0.92
N GLU A 132 -36.11 -2.06 0.55
CA GLU A 132 -34.93 -1.19 0.55
C GLU A 132 -34.60 -0.76 1.99
N VAL A 133 -33.35 -0.98 2.40
CA VAL A 133 -32.83 -0.68 3.74
C VAL A 133 -31.47 0.01 3.64
N SER A 134 -31.05 0.73 4.68
CA SER A 134 -29.70 1.29 4.74
C SER A 134 -28.66 0.17 4.89
N VAL A 135 -27.54 0.29 4.19
CA VAL A 135 -26.41 -0.65 4.30
C VAL A 135 -25.88 -0.71 5.74
N GLU A 136 -25.93 0.40 6.48
CA GLU A 136 -25.49 0.46 7.88
C GLU A 136 -26.38 -0.35 8.84
N SER A 137 -27.61 -0.71 8.43
CA SER A 137 -28.55 -1.46 9.25
C SER A 137 -28.54 -2.97 9.01
N LEU A 138 -27.70 -3.43 8.08
CA LEU A 138 -27.59 -4.84 7.69
C LEU A 138 -26.79 -5.64 8.72
N ASN A 139 -27.23 -6.86 8.97
CA ASN A 139 -26.55 -7.82 9.83
C ASN A 139 -25.94 -8.95 9.00
N VAL A 140 -24.89 -9.58 9.53
CA VAL A 140 -24.29 -10.78 8.94
C VAL A 140 -25.35 -11.88 8.80
N GLY A 141 -25.43 -12.49 7.61
CA GLY A 141 -26.43 -13.49 7.25
C GLY A 141 -27.68 -12.95 6.56
N ASP A 142 -27.90 -11.62 6.53
CA ASP A 142 -29.01 -11.03 5.78
C ASP A 142 -28.91 -11.37 4.29
N LEU A 143 -30.04 -11.69 3.66
CA LEU A 143 -30.08 -12.03 2.23
C LEU A 143 -30.42 -10.81 1.39
N LEU A 144 -29.53 -10.41 0.49
CA LEU A 144 -29.71 -9.27 -0.40
C LEU A 144 -29.90 -9.72 -1.84
N LEU A 145 -30.77 -9.03 -2.57
CA LEU A 145 -30.91 -9.16 -4.01
C LEU A 145 -30.03 -8.10 -4.70
N VAL A 146 -29.14 -8.53 -5.59
CA VAL A 146 -28.36 -7.64 -6.46
C VAL A 146 -28.75 -7.89 -7.91
N ARG A 147 -29.36 -6.91 -8.58
CA ARG A 147 -29.83 -7.07 -9.97
C ARG A 147 -28.69 -6.81 -10.97
N PRO A 148 -28.83 -7.24 -12.24
CA PRO A 148 -27.90 -6.86 -13.30
C PRO A 148 -27.84 -5.33 -13.45
N GLY A 149 -26.64 -4.79 -13.59
CA GLY A 149 -26.35 -3.36 -13.65
C GLY A 149 -26.29 -2.64 -12.29
N GLU A 150 -26.73 -3.28 -11.20
CA GLU A 150 -26.64 -2.72 -9.85
C GLU A 150 -25.25 -2.93 -9.26
N LYS A 151 -24.88 -2.03 -8.34
CA LYS A 151 -23.69 -2.20 -7.52
C LYS A 151 -23.97 -3.13 -6.37
N VAL A 152 -22.98 -3.94 -6.01
CA VAL A 152 -23.01 -4.75 -4.80
C VAL A 152 -22.98 -3.79 -3.59
N PRO A 153 -23.96 -3.86 -2.67
CA PRO A 153 -24.09 -2.89 -1.58
C PRO A 153 -23.07 -3.08 -0.45
N ILE A 154 -22.76 -4.33 -0.10
CA ILE A 154 -21.87 -4.70 1.01
C ILE A 154 -21.19 -6.03 0.69
N ASP A 155 -20.13 -6.38 1.42
CA ASP A 155 -19.40 -7.65 1.22
C ASP A 155 -20.25 -8.87 1.62
N GLY A 156 -20.22 -9.89 0.79
CA GLY A 156 -20.97 -11.12 1.03
C GLY A 156 -20.58 -12.29 0.15
N VAL A 157 -21.37 -13.36 0.27
CA VAL A 157 -21.18 -14.61 -0.46
C VAL A 157 -22.43 -14.88 -1.29
N ILE A 158 -22.26 -15.28 -2.55
CA ILE A 158 -23.41 -15.65 -3.40
C ILE A 158 -24.07 -16.89 -2.82
N SER A 159 -25.35 -16.77 -2.47
CA SER A 159 -26.18 -17.89 -1.99
C SER A 159 -27.03 -18.50 -3.10
N ILE A 160 -27.46 -17.69 -4.09
CA ILE A 160 -28.27 -18.14 -5.22
C ILE A 160 -27.89 -17.41 -6.49
N GLY A 161 -27.65 -18.17 -7.57
CA GLY A 161 -27.39 -17.67 -8.91
C GLY A 161 -25.91 -17.67 -9.29
N ASN A 162 -25.62 -17.17 -10.49
CA ASN A 162 -24.29 -17.02 -11.04
C ASN A 162 -24.21 -15.74 -11.88
N THR A 163 -23.11 -15.01 -11.83
CA THR A 163 -23.00 -13.75 -12.58
C THR A 163 -21.55 -13.42 -12.91
N THR A 164 -21.36 -12.36 -13.68
CA THR A 164 -20.09 -11.69 -13.94
C THR A 164 -20.07 -10.39 -13.15
N ILE A 165 -19.00 -10.17 -12.39
CA ILE A 165 -18.81 -8.97 -11.57
C ILE A 165 -17.65 -8.16 -12.13
N ASP A 166 -17.88 -6.87 -12.36
CA ASP A 166 -16.81 -5.90 -12.59
C ASP A 166 -16.23 -5.45 -11.24
N GLU A 167 -15.01 -5.94 -10.98
CA GLU A 167 -14.24 -5.62 -9.78
C GLU A 167 -13.09 -4.63 -10.08
N ALA A 168 -13.13 -3.91 -11.21
CA ALA A 168 -12.10 -2.96 -11.64
C ALA A 168 -11.88 -1.83 -10.64
N ALA A 169 -12.94 -1.39 -9.95
CA ALA A 169 -12.86 -0.35 -8.94
C ALA A 169 -11.98 -0.72 -7.73
N ILE A 170 -11.84 -2.02 -7.45
CA ILE A 170 -11.09 -2.55 -6.30
C ILE A 170 -9.75 -3.12 -6.73
N SER A 171 -9.72 -3.89 -7.82
CA SER A 171 -8.50 -4.55 -8.31
C SER A 171 -7.68 -3.73 -9.32
N GLY A 172 -8.32 -2.77 -9.99
CA GLY A 172 -7.73 -2.07 -11.14
C GLY A 172 -7.64 -2.92 -12.41
N GLU A 173 -8.24 -4.12 -12.41
CA GLU A 173 -8.30 -4.99 -13.59
C GLU A 173 -9.57 -4.74 -14.40
N PRO A 174 -9.46 -4.53 -15.73
CA PRO A 174 -10.60 -4.17 -16.56
C PRO A 174 -11.48 -5.36 -16.97
N ILE A 175 -11.07 -6.61 -16.68
CA ILE A 175 -11.76 -7.81 -17.13
C ILE A 175 -12.72 -8.28 -16.02
N PRO A 176 -14.03 -8.41 -16.28
CA PRO A 176 -14.99 -8.94 -15.32
C PRO A 176 -14.71 -10.40 -14.95
N LEU A 177 -15.02 -10.76 -13.70
CA LEU A 177 -14.81 -12.11 -13.17
C LEU A 177 -16.14 -12.87 -13.10
N GLU A 178 -16.13 -14.14 -13.50
CA GLU A 178 -17.25 -15.06 -13.29
C GLU A 178 -17.33 -15.49 -11.81
N LYS A 179 -18.55 -15.48 -11.26
CA LYS A 179 -18.86 -15.78 -9.86
C LYS A 179 -20.08 -16.68 -9.77
N THR A 180 -20.03 -17.65 -8.88
CA THR A 180 -21.02 -18.70 -8.65
C THR A 180 -21.36 -18.83 -7.17
N VAL A 181 -22.31 -19.71 -6.83
CA VAL A 181 -22.71 -19.94 -5.43
C VAL A 181 -21.50 -20.36 -4.59
N GLY A 182 -21.32 -19.70 -3.46
CA GLY A 182 -20.16 -19.87 -2.57
C GLY A 182 -19.02 -18.88 -2.81
N ASP A 183 -19.01 -18.16 -3.93
CA ASP A 183 -17.98 -17.15 -4.21
C ASP A 183 -18.25 -15.84 -3.46
N GLN A 184 -17.17 -15.20 -3.01
CA GLN A 184 -17.22 -13.87 -2.41
C GLN A 184 -17.44 -12.78 -3.45
N ILE A 185 -18.26 -11.79 -3.08
CA ILE A 185 -18.49 -10.55 -3.83
C ILE A 185 -18.36 -9.36 -2.88
N TYR A 186 -17.79 -8.26 -3.39
CA TYR A 186 -17.39 -7.11 -2.58
C TYR A 186 -18.24 -5.88 -2.85
N GLY A 187 -18.53 -5.11 -1.81
CA GLY A 187 -19.28 -3.86 -1.89
C GLY A 187 -18.61 -2.83 -2.81
N GLY A 188 -19.41 -2.17 -3.64
CA GLY A 188 -18.96 -1.17 -4.62
C GLY A 188 -18.59 -1.73 -6.01
N THR A 189 -18.52 -3.05 -6.16
CA THR A 189 -18.36 -3.74 -7.46
C THR A 189 -19.67 -3.72 -8.25
N ILE A 190 -19.63 -3.94 -9.57
CA ILE A 190 -20.83 -3.87 -10.43
C ILE A 190 -21.22 -5.27 -10.89
N ASN A 191 -22.48 -5.63 -10.66
CA ASN A 191 -23.06 -6.85 -11.21
C ASN A 191 -23.44 -6.66 -12.69
N LEU A 192 -22.95 -7.51 -13.60
CA LEU A 192 -23.14 -7.29 -15.04
C LEU A 192 -24.22 -8.18 -15.66
N SER A 193 -24.16 -9.50 -15.47
CA SER A 193 -24.91 -10.44 -16.31
C SER A 193 -26.26 -10.90 -15.76
N SER A 194 -26.36 -11.26 -14.47
CA SER A 194 -27.56 -11.91 -13.92
C SER A 194 -27.85 -11.46 -12.48
N GLY A 195 -29.11 -11.52 -12.07
CA GLY A 195 -29.51 -11.19 -10.71
C GLY A 195 -29.11 -12.29 -9.74
N VAL A 196 -28.43 -11.94 -8.64
CA VAL A 196 -27.96 -12.89 -7.64
C VAL A 196 -28.51 -12.57 -6.26
N THR A 197 -28.72 -13.60 -5.44
CA THR A 197 -28.94 -13.43 -4.00
C THR A 197 -27.61 -13.65 -3.29
N MET A 198 -27.26 -12.74 -2.39
CA MET A 198 -26.04 -12.81 -1.59
C MET A 198 -26.38 -12.81 -0.10
N ALA A 199 -25.60 -13.52 0.71
CA ALA A 199 -25.64 -13.42 2.15
C ALA A 199 -24.58 -12.42 2.62
N VAL A 200 -24.96 -11.47 3.46
CA VAL A 200 -24.02 -10.51 4.08
C VAL A 200 -22.98 -11.27 4.88
N SER A 201 -21.70 -10.99 4.64
CA SER A 201 -20.58 -11.65 5.32
C SER A 201 -19.96 -10.78 6.41
N HIS A 202 -19.97 -9.45 6.23
CA HIS A 202 -19.34 -8.48 7.11
C HIS A 202 -20.29 -7.32 7.39
N THR A 203 -20.15 -6.67 8.55
CA THR A 203 -20.83 -5.41 8.85
C THR A 203 -20.22 -4.24 8.06
N SER A 204 -20.92 -3.11 7.99
CA SER A 204 -20.50 -1.95 7.17
C SER A 204 -19.10 -1.44 7.52
N ASP A 205 -18.74 -1.46 8.80
CA ASP A 205 -17.43 -1.07 9.33
C ASP A 205 -16.31 -2.10 9.08
N GLN A 206 -16.66 -3.34 8.76
CA GLN A 206 -15.74 -4.47 8.56
C GLN A 206 -15.55 -4.86 7.09
N THR A 207 -16.21 -4.17 6.16
CA THR A 207 -16.01 -4.43 4.73
C THR A 207 -14.55 -4.23 4.30
N LEU A 208 -14.12 -4.94 3.25
CA LEU A 208 -12.84 -4.74 2.57
C LEU A 208 -12.61 -3.25 2.28
N PHE A 209 -13.67 -2.58 1.84
CA PHE A 209 -13.63 -1.16 1.51
C PHE A 209 -13.42 -0.27 2.74
N SER A 210 -14.16 -0.49 3.83
CA SER A 210 -13.95 0.22 5.11
C SER A 210 -12.52 0.03 5.63
N ASN A 211 -11.99 -1.20 5.53
CA ASN A 211 -10.61 -1.51 5.88
C ASN A 211 -9.61 -0.76 5.00
N ILE A 212 -9.84 -0.68 3.69
CA ILE A 212 -9.02 0.14 2.77
C ILE A 212 -8.99 1.60 3.22
N VAL A 213 -10.14 2.19 3.55
CA VAL A 213 -10.22 3.59 4.00
C VAL A 213 -9.42 3.78 5.28
N ARG A 214 -9.63 2.93 6.30
CA ARG A 214 -8.92 3.01 7.57
C ARG A 214 -7.40 2.90 7.40
N LEU A 215 -6.93 1.94 6.61
CA LEU A 215 -5.51 1.75 6.34
C LEU A 215 -4.89 2.95 5.64
N VAL A 216 -5.63 3.55 4.69
CA VAL A 216 -5.15 4.74 3.98
C VAL A 216 -5.15 5.97 4.90
N GLU A 217 -6.17 6.18 5.73
CA GLU A 217 -6.19 7.26 6.72
C GLU A 217 -5.01 7.15 7.72
N GLN A 218 -4.75 5.94 8.21
CA GLN A 218 -3.58 5.66 9.05
C GLN A 218 -2.28 5.99 8.31
N ALA A 219 -2.15 5.57 7.05
CA ALA A 219 -0.96 5.82 6.25
C ALA A 219 -0.66 7.29 6.00
N GLN A 220 -1.70 8.13 5.89
CA GLN A 220 -1.54 9.58 5.73
C GLN A 220 -0.97 10.26 6.97
N SER A 221 -1.18 9.67 8.15
CA SER A 221 -0.70 10.21 9.43
C SER A 221 0.75 9.83 9.76
N LEU A 222 1.31 8.83 9.08
CA LEU A 222 2.66 8.32 9.33
C LEU A 222 3.65 8.89 8.29
N PRO A 223 4.48 9.88 8.67
CA PRO A 223 5.42 10.50 7.76
C PRO A 223 6.54 9.55 7.34
N SER A 224 7.17 9.87 6.21
CA SER A 224 8.32 9.12 5.70
C SER A 224 9.60 9.40 6.50
N LYS A 225 10.67 8.61 6.30
CA LYS A 225 11.97 8.84 6.95
C LYS A 225 12.54 10.17 6.48
N THR A 226 12.51 10.44 5.17
CA THR A 226 13.03 11.67 4.61
C THR A 226 12.28 12.89 5.15
N ALA A 227 10.94 12.86 5.22
CA ALA A 227 10.16 13.96 5.81
C ALA A 227 10.54 14.21 7.27
N THR A 228 10.68 13.14 8.06
CA THR A 228 11.10 13.21 9.46
C THR A 228 12.52 13.76 9.65
N LEU A 229 13.44 13.43 8.73
CA LEU A 229 14.80 13.97 8.76
C LEU A 229 14.81 15.48 8.46
N ILE A 230 14.04 15.92 7.46
CA ILE A 230 13.92 17.33 7.11
C ILE A 230 13.34 18.13 8.28
N SER A 231 12.27 17.67 8.93
CA SER A 231 11.66 18.38 10.07
C SER A 231 12.57 18.43 11.31
N LYS A 232 13.44 17.43 11.51
CA LYS A 232 14.48 17.48 12.55
C LYS A 232 15.56 18.52 12.24
N PHE A 233 15.94 18.65 10.97
CA PHE A 233 16.96 19.61 10.53
C PHE A 233 16.44 21.05 10.52
N GLU A 234 15.16 21.26 10.22
CA GLU A 234 14.51 22.56 10.02
C GLU A 234 14.78 23.55 11.16
N ASN A 235 14.51 23.19 12.41
CA ASN A 235 14.70 24.09 13.56
C ASN A 235 16.15 24.55 13.72
N THR A 236 17.12 23.67 13.42
CA THR A 236 18.54 24.03 13.47
C THR A 236 18.89 24.99 12.33
N TYR A 237 18.39 24.71 11.13
CA TYR A 237 18.57 25.54 9.96
C TYR A 237 18.01 26.95 10.15
N VAL A 238 16.76 27.07 10.64
CA VAL A 238 16.11 28.37 10.93
C VAL A 238 16.94 29.20 11.92
N LYS A 239 17.48 28.57 12.98
CA LYS A 239 18.39 29.25 13.92
C LYS A 239 19.66 29.77 13.24
N CYS A 240 20.28 28.96 12.38
CA CYS A 240 21.46 29.38 11.62
C CYS A 240 21.13 30.56 10.70
N VAL A 241 19.98 30.54 10.01
CA VAL A 241 19.51 31.63 9.16
C VAL A 241 19.32 32.91 9.98
N LEU A 242 18.67 32.85 11.13
CA LEU A 242 18.46 34.02 11.99
C LEU A 242 19.78 34.64 12.47
N ILE A 243 20.75 33.81 12.86
CA ILE A 243 22.10 34.27 13.22
C ILE A 243 22.77 34.95 12.02
N PHE A 244 22.67 34.35 10.84
CA PHE A 244 23.26 34.92 9.62
C PHE A 244 22.58 36.23 9.21
N VAL A 245 21.26 36.33 9.35
CA VAL A 245 20.49 37.58 9.15
C VAL A 245 20.92 38.64 10.14
N ALA A 246 21.15 38.29 11.42
CA ALA A 246 21.68 39.22 12.41
C ALA A 246 23.05 39.78 12.00
N PHE A 247 23.96 38.94 11.50
CA PHE A 247 25.22 39.44 10.93
C PHE A 247 24.99 40.30 9.69
N MET A 248 24.08 39.89 8.80
CA MET A 248 23.77 40.61 7.57
C MET A 248 23.19 42.01 7.84
N MET A 249 22.50 42.23 8.96
CA MET A 249 21.97 43.55 9.34
C MET A 249 23.04 44.59 9.67
N PHE A 250 24.26 44.17 10.04
CA PHE A 250 25.30 45.11 10.51
C PHE A 250 26.60 45.02 9.71
N LEU A 251 27.05 43.81 9.37
CA LEU A 251 28.37 43.57 8.82
C LEU A 251 28.62 44.20 7.43
N PRO A 252 27.67 44.14 6.45
CA PRO A 252 27.85 44.75 5.14
C PRO A 252 28.04 46.27 5.17
N HIS A 253 27.42 46.97 6.12
CA HIS A 253 27.60 48.41 6.30
C HIS A 253 29.08 48.74 6.56
N PHE A 254 29.73 47.98 7.46
CA PHE A 254 31.13 48.22 7.84
C PHE A 254 32.14 47.67 6.83
N LEU A 255 31.84 46.54 6.17
CA LEU A 255 32.79 45.88 5.27
C LEU A 255 32.65 46.29 3.80
N LEU A 256 31.42 46.52 3.33
CA LEU A 256 31.10 46.77 1.93
C LEU A 256 30.63 48.21 1.66
N GLY A 257 30.48 49.02 2.71
CA GLY A 257 30.05 50.42 2.62
C GLY A 257 28.59 50.60 2.20
N TRP A 258 27.74 49.61 2.45
CA TRP A 258 26.31 49.68 2.14
C TRP A 258 25.58 50.67 3.05
N ASP A 259 24.50 51.30 2.58
CA ASP A 259 23.64 52.14 3.43
C ASP A 259 22.93 51.30 4.52
N TRP A 260 22.53 51.92 5.63
CA TRP A 260 21.79 51.25 6.70
C TRP A 260 20.44 50.70 6.22
N ASN A 261 19.71 51.46 5.40
CA ASN A 261 18.44 51.01 4.83
C ASN A 261 18.66 49.82 3.89
N GLU A 262 19.69 49.90 3.04
CA GLU A 262 20.03 48.83 2.10
C GLU A 262 20.44 47.56 2.86
N THR A 263 21.29 47.69 3.87
CA THR A 263 21.76 46.56 4.70
C THR A 263 20.59 45.88 5.41
N PHE A 264 19.69 46.67 6.00
CA PHE A 264 18.49 46.15 6.66
C PHE A 264 17.51 45.50 5.66
N TYR A 265 17.26 46.16 4.52
CA TYR A 265 16.41 45.62 3.45
C TYR A 265 16.93 44.27 2.95
N ARG A 266 18.23 44.15 2.68
CA ARG A 266 18.86 42.91 2.22
C ARG A 266 18.83 41.80 3.27
N ALA A 267 18.89 42.17 4.55
CA ALA A 267 18.68 41.22 5.64
C ALA A 267 17.24 40.68 5.67
N MET A 268 16.23 41.52 5.37
CA MET A 268 14.83 41.08 5.22
C MET A 268 14.64 40.19 3.99
N VAL A 269 15.25 40.53 2.85
CA VAL A 269 15.23 39.66 1.66
C VAL A 269 15.86 38.30 1.99
N LEU A 270 17.01 38.29 2.68
CA LEU A 270 17.69 37.07 3.12
C LEU A 270 16.81 36.20 4.03
N LEU A 271 16.08 36.83 4.97
CA LEU A 271 15.18 36.15 5.89
C LEU A 271 14.11 35.33 5.15
N ILE A 272 13.64 35.82 4.00
CA ILE A 272 12.69 35.15 3.12
C ILE A 272 13.39 34.11 2.26
N VAL A 273 14.39 34.51 1.46
CA VAL A 273 14.93 33.63 0.41
C VAL A 273 15.75 32.46 0.96
N ALA A 274 16.23 32.57 2.20
CA ALA A 274 16.90 31.49 2.90
C ALA A 274 15.90 30.50 3.54
N SER A 275 14.60 30.76 3.53
CA SER A 275 13.59 29.84 4.06
C SER A 275 13.66 28.46 3.37
N PRO A 276 13.45 27.34 4.10
CA PRO A 276 13.43 26.00 3.55
C PRO A 276 12.03 25.52 3.08
N CYS A 277 11.02 26.38 2.87
CA CYS A 277 9.64 25.95 2.51
C CYS A 277 9.60 24.85 1.43
N ALA A 278 10.23 25.10 0.28
CA ALA A 278 10.23 24.17 -0.85
C ALA A 278 10.91 22.83 -0.51
N LEU A 279 11.87 22.83 0.42
CA LEU A 279 12.52 21.60 0.90
C LEU A 279 11.58 20.78 1.78
N VAL A 280 10.83 21.44 2.68
CA VAL A 280 9.83 20.78 3.53
C VAL A 280 8.69 20.21 2.67
N ALA A 281 8.21 20.99 1.69
CA ALA A 281 7.18 20.58 0.73
C ALA A 281 7.64 19.50 -0.28
N ALA A 282 8.93 19.14 -0.31
CA ALA A 282 9.48 18.21 -1.30
C ALA A 282 8.95 16.77 -1.18
N VAL A 283 8.52 16.37 0.01
CA VAL A 283 8.30 14.96 0.35
C VAL A 283 6.83 14.62 0.56
N THR A 284 6.12 15.38 1.39
CA THR A 284 4.78 15.02 1.87
C THR A 284 3.75 14.93 0.73
N PRO A 285 3.61 15.93 -0.16
CA PRO A 285 2.65 15.86 -1.26
C PRO A 285 2.97 14.75 -2.25
N ALA A 286 4.26 14.49 -2.53
CA ALA A 286 4.70 13.41 -3.40
C ALA A 286 4.39 12.02 -2.81
N THR A 287 4.63 11.86 -1.51
CA THR A 287 4.35 10.60 -0.79
C THR A 287 2.85 10.32 -0.75
N LEU A 288 2.03 11.33 -0.43
CA LEU A 288 0.57 11.22 -0.46
C LEU A 288 0.06 10.89 -1.87
N ALA A 289 0.58 11.54 -2.90
CA ALA A 289 0.25 11.24 -4.29
C ALA A 289 0.54 9.79 -4.66
N ALA A 290 1.69 9.25 -4.21
CA ALA A 290 2.06 7.86 -4.45
C ALA A 290 1.17 6.88 -3.68
N ILE A 291 0.85 7.13 -2.41
CA ILE A 291 -0.08 6.31 -1.61
C ILE A 291 -1.46 6.28 -2.27
N SER A 292 -1.99 7.44 -2.68
CA SER A 292 -3.28 7.53 -3.37
C SER A 292 -3.27 6.79 -4.72
N PHE A 293 -2.16 6.84 -5.46
CA PHE A 293 -2.00 6.05 -6.68
C PHE A 293 -1.97 4.55 -6.41
N GLY A 294 -1.22 4.11 -5.39
CA GLY A 294 -1.16 2.72 -4.95
C GLY A 294 -2.54 2.16 -4.62
N ALA A 295 -3.29 2.87 -3.77
CA ALA A 295 -4.62 2.44 -3.34
C ALA A 295 -5.58 2.24 -4.52
N LYS A 296 -5.56 3.15 -5.50
CA LYS A 296 -6.35 3.03 -6.75
C LYS A 296 -5.95 1.84 -7.62
N ASN A 297 -4.74 1.32 -7.44
CA ASN A 297 -4.20 0.21 -8.21
C ASN A 297 -4.10 -1.08 -7.37
N GLY A 298 -4.83 -1.20 -6.27
CA GLY A 298 -4.87 -2.43 -5.48
C GLY A 298 -3.68 -2.61 -4.52
N ILE A 299 -2.92 -1.54 -4.21
CA ILE A 299 -1.74 -1.59 -3.34
C ILE A 299 -1.95 -0.65 -2.15
N LEU A 300 -2.12 -1.21 -0.96
CA LEU A 300 -2.33 -0.42 0.25
C LEU A 300 -1.02 -0.30 1.01
N PHE A 301 -0.58 0.93 1.26
CA PHE A 301 0.57 1.21 2.11
C PHE A 301 0.06 1.66 3.48
N LYS A 302 0.62 1.17 4.59
CA LYS A 302 0.28 1.63 5.95
C LYS A 302 1.04 2.87 6.42
N GLY A 303 1.88 3.44 5.57
CA GLY A 303 2.64 4.65 5.88
C GLY A 303 3.66 5.02 4.81
N GLY A 304 4.05 6.29 4.78
CA GLY A 304 5.08 6.79 3.86
C GLY A 304 6.45 6.14 4.09
N LEU A 305 6.70 5.69 5.33
CA LEU A 305 7.89 4.96 5.74
C LEU A 305 8.13 3.70 4.91
N HIS A 306 7.11 2.87 4.74
CA HIS A 306 7.24 1.56 4.07
C HIS A 306 7.41 1.72 2.56
N LEU A 307 6.72 2.71 1.98
CA LEU A 307 6.91 3.09 0.60
C LEU A 307 8.34 3.60 0.35
N GLU A 308 8.94 4.35 1.28
CA GLU A 308 10.33 4.78 1.18
C GLU A 308 11.32 3.62 1.39
N ASN A 309 11.05 2.70 2.33
CA ASN A 309 11.89 1.54 2.58
C ASN A 309 11.99 0.60 1.37
N LEU A 310 10.91 0.43 0.60
CA LEU A 310 10.89 -0.36 -0.64
C LEU A 310 11.98 0.05 -1.64
N TYR A 311 12.41 1.32 -1.64
CA TYR A 311 13.42 1.83 -2.56
C TYR A 311 14.78 1.15 -2.35
N GLY A 312 15.15 0.91 -1.10
CA GLY A 312 16.46 0.38 -0.72
C GLY A 312 16.54 -1.14 -0.63
N ILE A 313 15.44 -1.84 -0.92
CA ILE A 313 15.39 -3.31 -0.86
C ILE A 313 16.29 -3.92 -1.93
N LYS A 314 17.07 -4.92 -1.53
CA LYS A 314 17.96 -5.68 -2.41
C LYS A 314 17.60 -7.16 -2.49
N GLY A 315 16.81 -7.67 -1.54
CA GLY A 315 16.31 -9.03 -1.51
C GLY A 315 14.83 -9.07 -1.15
N ILE A 316 14.07 -9.96 -1.79
CA ILE A 316 12.68 -10.23 -1.45
C ILE A 316 12.56 -11.72 -1.14
N ALA A 317 12.19 -12.02 0.11
CA ALA A 317 11.81 -13.33 0.57
C ALA A 317 10.33 -13.56 0.27
N PHE A 318 10.00 -14.72 -0.27
CA PHE A 318 8.65 -15.15 -0.59
C PHE A 318 8.31 -16.41 0.19
N ASP A 319 7.15 -16.43 0.81
CA ASP A 319 6.55 -17.70 1.18
C ASP A 319 6.17 -18.50 -0.08
N LYS A 320 6.18 -19.82 0.02
CA LYS A 320 5.80 -20.69 -1.08
C LYS A 320 4.28 -20.86 -1.17
N THR A 321 3.69 -21.42 -0.12
CA THR A 321 2.35 -22.02 -0.17
C THR A 321 1.30 -20.93 -0.14
N GLY A 322 0.49 -20.81 -1.18
CA GLY A 322 -0.56 -19.79 -1.25
C GLY A 322 -0.06 -18.41 -1.69
N THR A 323 1.25 -18.15 -1.61
CA THR A 323 1.90 -16.98 -2.21
C THR A 323 2.43 -17.26 -3.62
N LEU A 324 3.53 -18.01 -3.79
CA LEU A 324 4.10 -18.34 -5.12
C LEU A 324 3.31 -19.44 -5.85
N THR A 325 2.60 -20.26 -5.08
CA THR A 325 1.76 -21.35 -5.58
C THR A 325 0.28 -21.07 -5.32
N GLN A 326 -0.60 -21.90 -5.89
CA GLN A 326 -2.04 -21.81 -5.64
C GLN A 326 -2.42 -22.19 -4.20
N GLY A 327 -1.53 -22.86 -3.45
CA GLY A 327 -1.81 -23.34 -2.09
C GLY A 327 -2.83 -24.48 -2.05
N GLN A 328 -3.21 -25.00 -3.23
CA GLN A 328 -4.13 -26.10 -3.43
C GLN A 328 -3.37 -27.19 -4.18
N PRO A 329 -2.91 -28.24 -3.48
CA PRO A 329 -2.29 -29.39 -4.13
C PRO A 329 -3.26 -29.98 -5.16
N LYS A 330 -2.74 -30.44 -6.30
CA LYS A 330 -3.51 -31.24 -7.24
C LYS A 330 -2.83 -32.57 -7.45
N VAL A 331 -3.62 -33.64 -7.51
CA VAL A 331 -3.14 -34.95 -7.96
C VAL A 331 -2.77 -34.81 -9.45
N THR A 332 -1.51 -35.06 -9.77
CA THR A 332 -0.98 -35.04 -11.14
C THR A 332 -0.89 -36.44 -11.72
N ASP A 333 -0.59 -37.43 -10.88
CA ASP A 333 -0.36 -38.81 -11.30
C ASP A 333 -0.98 -39.77 -10.28
N PHE A 334 -1.49 -40.89 -10.79
CA PHE A 334 -2.06 -41.96 -9.99
C PHE A 334 -1.62 -43.31 -10.56
N LEU A 335 -0.79 -44.02 -9.80
CA LEU A 335 -0.28 -45.36 -10.14
C LEU A 335 -1.00 -46.40 -9.27
N ILE A 336 -1.35 -47.54 -9.88
CA ILE A 336 -2.08 -48.63 -9.22
C ILE A 336 -1.40 -49.95 -9.51
N SER A 337 -1.50 -50.91 -8.59
CA SER A 337 -0.96 -52.25 -8.78
C SER A 337 -1.69 -52.99 -9.91
N ASP A 338 -0.97 -53.77 -10.70
CA ASP A 338 -1.55 -54.61 -11.76
C ASP A 338 -2.61 -55.57 -11.21
N GLY A 339 -3.79 -55.61 -11.86
CA GLY A 339 -4.88 -56.55 -11.55
C GLY A 339 -5.96 -56.06 -10.58
N LEU A 340 -5.85 -54.83 -10.05
CA LEU A 340 -6.88 -54.21 -9.21
C LEU A 340 -7.88 -53.39 -10.05
N ALA A 341 -9.17 -53.46 -9.70
CA ALA A 341 -10.19 -52.63 -10.32
C ALA A 341 -10.00 -51.17 -9.87
N LYS A 342 -9.67 -50.29 -10.82
CA LYS A 342 -9.38 -48.87 -10.57
C LYS A 342 -10.55 -48.17 -9.86
N GLU A 343 -11.77 -48.53 -10.22
CA GLU A 343 -13.00 -47.96 -9.66
C GLU A 343 -13.19 -48.31 -8.17
N GLU A 344 -12.89 -49.55 -7.76
CA GLU A 344 -13.00 -49.98 -6.37
C GLU A 344 -11.99 -49.25 -5.47
N LEU A 345 -10.76 -49.09 -5.97
CA LEU A 345 -9.72 -48.35 -5.27
C LEU A 345 -10.07 -46.87 -5.13
N ILE A 346 -10.60 -46.24 -6.18
CA ILE A 346 -11.06 -44.85 -6.14
C ILE A 346 -12.20 -44.67 -5.13
N GLN A 347 -13.16 -45.59 -5.10
CA GLN A 347 -14.25 -45.54 -4.12
C GLN A 347 -13.74 -45.61 -2.68
N ALA A 348 -12.80 -46.51 -2.39
CA ALA A 348 -12.18 -46.61 -1.06
C ALA A 348 -11.44 -45.32 -0.69
N ILE A 349 -10.59 -44.80 -1.59
CA ILE A 349 -9.83 -43.56 -1.36
C ILE A 349 -10.76 -42.38 -1.07
N VAL A 350 -11.80 -42.17 -1.88
CA VAL A 350 -12.72 -41.04 -1.72
C VAL A 350 -13.56 -41.19 -0.45
N SER A 351 -13.95 -42.41 -0.08
CA SER A 351 -14.72 -42.68 1.14
C SER A 351 -13.90 -42.43 2.42
N ILE A 352 -12.61 -42.72 2.38
CA ILE A 352 -11.67 -42.50 3.49
C ILE A 352 -11.26 -41.01 3.54
N GLU A 353 -10.66 -40.49 2.48
CA GLU A 353 -10.15 -39.11 2.44
C GLU A 353 -11.27 -38.06 2.49
N GLY A 354 -12.50 -38.41 2.08
CA GLY A 354 -13.67 -37.54 2.16
C GLY A 354 -14.06 -37.11 3.57
N GLN A 355 -13.59 -37.82 4.59
CA GLN A 355 -13.82 -37.48 6.00
C GLN A 355 -12.66 -36.69 6.61
N SER A 356 -11.50 -36.59 5.93
CA SER A 356 -10.35 -35.84 6.43
C SER A 356 -10.44 -34.36 6.07
N VAL A 357 -10.05 -33.49 7.02
CA VAL A 357 -9.97 -32.05 6.80
C VAL A 357 -8.65 -31.61 6.17
N HIS A 358 -7.71 -32.54 5.96
CA HIS A 358 -6.38 -32.25 5.46
C HIS A 358 -6.40 -31.71 4.01
N PRO A 359 -5.58 -30.70 3.66
CA PRO A 359 -5.56 -30.15 2.29
C PRO A 359 -5.24 -31.18 1.20
N LEU A 360 -4.34 -32.14 1.48
CA LEU A 360 -4.05 -33.25 0.55
C LEU A 360 -5.27 -34.16 0.35
N ALA A 361 -6.01 -34.49 1.42
CA ALA A 361 -7.21 -35.30 1.34
C ALA A 361 -8.26 -34.67 0.42
N LYS A 362 -8.52 -33.37 0.62
CA LYS A 362 -9.40 -32.58 -0.25
C LYS A 362 -8.95 -32.59 -1.71
N ALA A 363 -7.65 -32.47 -1.96
CA ALA A 363 -7.09 -32.54 -3.31
C ALA A 363 -7.33 -33.91 -3.97
N ILE A 364 -7.18 -34.99 -3.21
CA ILE A 364 -7.42 -36.37 -3.66
C ILE A 364 -8.91 -36.56 -3.99
N VAL A 365 -9.80 -36.17 -3.07
CA VAL A 365 -11.26 -36.28 -3.26
C VAL A 365 -11.73 -35.47 -4.46
N ASN A 366 -11.23 -34.23 -4.62
CA ASN A 366 -11.60 -33.38 -5.75
C ASN A 366 -11.09 -33.90 -7.11
N HIS A 367 -10.01 -34.70 -7.11
CA HIS A 367 -9.48 -35.29 -8.33
C HIS A 367 -10.38 -36.42 -8.86
N PHE A 368 -11.11 -37.11 -7.97
CA PHE A 368 -11.94 -38.26 -8.31
C PHE A 368 -13.44 -37.91 -8.22
N PRO A 369 -14.12 -37.65 -9.35
CA PRO A 369 -15.54 -37.30 -9.36
C PRO A 369 -16.43 -38.55 -9.17
N VAL A 370 -16.56 -39.02 -7.92
CA VAL A 370 -17.45 -40.15 -7.57
C VAL A 370 -18.86 -39.60 -7.30
N ARG A 371 -19.86 -40.04 -8.10
CA ARG A 371 -21.25 -39.56 -8.02
C ARG A 371 -22.18 -40.40 -7.13
N ASP A 372 -21.83 -41.68 -6.92
CA ASP A 372 -22.56 -42.61 -6.05
C ASP A 372 -21.56 -43.17 -5.04
N LEU A 373 -21.43 -42.49 -3.91
CA LEU A 373 -20.77 -43.07 -2.74
C LEU A 373 -21.80 -43.99 -2.07
N SER A 374 -21.53 -45.30 -2.06
CA SER A 374 -22.25 -46.21 -1.18
C SER A 374 -22.15 -45.67 0.25
N GLN A 375 -23.28 -45.56 0.96
CA GLN A 375 -23.41 -45.02 2.33
C GLN A 375 -22.71 -45.87 3.42
N GLU A 376 -21.71 -46.67 3.07
CA GLU A 376 -20.96 -47.44 4.06
C GLU A 376 -19.89 -46.54 4.70
N GLU A 377 -20.09 -46.22 5.98
CA GLU A 377 -19.17 -45.39 6.76
C GLU A 377 -17.84 -46.13 6.95
N ALA A 378 -16.76 -45.60 6.36
CA ALA A 378 -15.41 -45.98 6.74
C ALA A 378 -15.17 -45.54 8.19
N VAL A 379 -14.61 -46.42 9.02
CA VAL A 379 -14.17 -46.06 10.38
C VAL A 379 -12.73 -45.58 10.28
N ILE A 380 -12.48 -44.32 10.61
CA ILE A 380 -11.23 -43.64 10.30
C ILE A 380 -10.51 -43.20 11.56
N GLN A 381 -9.19 -43.33 11.54
CA GLN A 381 -8.29 -42.79 12.53
C GLN A 381 -7.19 -41.97 11.85
N ASP A 382 -7.20 -40.66 12.08
CA ASP A 382 -6.09 -39.79 11.71
C ASP A 382 -4.86 -40.13 12.57
N VAL A 383 -3.71 -40.30 11.91
CA VAL A 383 -2.41 -40.53 12.56
C VAL A 383 -1.50 -39.34 12.25
N PRO A 384 -1.42 -38.36 13.17
CA PRO A 384 -0.70 -37.10 12.94
C PRO A 384 0.73 -37.31 12.45
N GLY A 385 1.08 -36.68 11.35
CA GLY A 385 2.41 -36.75 10.74
C GLY A 385 2.66 -37.97 9.85
N TRP A 386 1.73 -38.92 9.77
CA TRP A 386 1.85 -40.15 8.97
C TRP A 386 0.79 -40.24 7.87
N GLY A 387 -0.48 -40.01 8.20
CA GLY A 387 -1.60 -40.09 7.28
C GLY A 387 -2.89 -40.56 7.96
N VAL A 388 -3.68 -41.36 7.24
CA VAL A 388 -4.99 -41.87 7.67
C VAL A 388 -4.98 -43.40 7.66
N GLU A 389 -5.49 -44.02 8.72
CA GLU A 389 -5.80 -45.45 8.77
C GLU A 389 -7.32 -45.64 8.84
N ALA A 390 -7.86 -46.58 8.08
CA ALA A 390 -9.30 -46.79 8.02
C ALA A 390 -9.68 -48.25 7.79
N THR A 391 -10.86 -48.64 8.30
CA THR A 391 -11.50 -49.90 7.95
C THR A 391 -12.67 -49.62 7.02
N TYR A 392 -12.62 -50.19 5.82
CA TYR A 392 -13.64 -50.02 4.76
C TYR A 392 -13.91 -51.36 4.08
N LEU A 393 -15.18 -51.74 3.96
CA LEU A 393 -15.63 -53.04 3.43
C LEU A 393 -14.90 -54.26 4.07
N GLY A 394 -14.58 -54.16 5.36
CA GLY A 394 -13.89 -55.22 6.12
C GLY A 394 -12.39 -55.35 5.85
N SER A 395 -11.80 -54.50 4.99
CA SER A 395 -10.36 -54.45 4.73
C SER A 395 -9.70 -53.29 5.46
N ASN A 396 -8.42 -53.44 5.82
CA ASN A 396 -7.65 -52.41 6.51
C ASN A 396 -6.84 -51.56 5.52
N TRP A 397 -7.12 -50.26 5.51
CA TRP A 397 -6.54 -49.29 4.60
C TRP A 397 -5.58 -48.35 5.33
N LYS A 398 -4.49 -47.99 4.65
CA LYS A 398 -3.56 -46.94 5.08
C LYS A 398 -3.28 -46.01 3.92
N ILE A 399 -3.45 -44.70 4.12
CA ILE A 399 -3.15 -43.68 3.12
C ILE A 399 -2.21 -42.66 3.75
N GLY A 400 -0.96 -42.56 3.27
CA GLY A 400 0.02 -41.70 3.94
C GLY A 400 1.43 -41.72 3.36
N LYS A 401 2.39 -41.30 4.18
CA LYS A 401 3.81 -41.19 3.79
C LYS A 401 4.46 -42.54 3.50
N ALA A 402 5.45 -42.55 2.62
CA ALA A 402 6.27 -43.71 2.30
C ALA A 402 6.84 -44.41 3.55
N ALA A 403 7.32 -43.62 4.53
CA ALA A 403 7.93 -44.11 5.76
C ALA A 403 7.00 -44.99 6.62
N TRP A 404 5.68 -44.94 6.39
CA TRP A 404 4.71 -45.74 7.12
C TRP A 404 4.64 -47.20 6.66
N PHE A 405 5.22 -47.50 5.50
CA PHE A 405 5.23 -48.82 4.89
C PHE A 405 6.63 -49.44 5.01
N GLU A 406 6.71 -50.77 4.85
CA GLU A 406 8.00 -51.46 4.85
C GLU A 406 8.86 -50.97 3.67
N GLU A 407 10.13 -50.66 3.94
CA GLU A 407 11.04 -50.05 2.97
C GLU A 407 11.20 -50.90 1.69
N GLN A 408 11.23 -52.23 1.83
CA GLN A 408 11.28 -53.15 0.69
C GLN A 408 9.99 -53.10 -0.16
N ALA A 409 8.82 -52.95 0.45
CA ALA A 409 7.56 -52.84 -0.26
C ALA A 409 7.47 -51.53 -1.05
N VAL A 410 7.97 -50.42 -0.47
CA VAL A 410 8.08 -49.12 -1.15
C VAL A 410 9.07 -49.17 -2.31
N GLN A 411 10.22 -49.84 -2.12
CA GLN A 411 11.25 -49.98 -3.15
C GLN A 411 10.88 -50.94 -4.30
N GLN A 412 9.93 -51.85 -4.09
CA GLN A 412 9.45 -52.74 -5.15
C GLN A 412 8.27 -52.16 -5.94
N PHE A 413 7.56 -51.19 -5.39
CA PHE A 413 6.33 -50.65 -5.99
C PHE A 413 6.61 -49.36 -6.78
N TYR A 414 6.80 -49.49 -8.10
CA TYR A 414 7.03 -48.37 -9.03
C TYR A 414 8.15 -47.41 -8.58
N TYR A 415 9.30 -47.96 -8.17
CA TYR A 415 10.40 -47.17 -7.60
C TYR A 415 10.95 -46.13 -8.57
N ASP A 416 11.19 -46.50 -9.83
CA ASP A 416 11.76 -45.59 -10.83
C ASP A 416 10.80 -44.42 -11.12
N GLU A 417 9.49 -44.70 -11.24
CA GLU A 417 8.47 -43.65 -11.41
C GLU A 417 8.29 -42.80 -10.15
N ALA A 418 8.34 -43.43 -8.97
CA ALA A 418 8.22 -42.73 -7.70
C ALA A 418 9.41 -41.79 -7.42
N GLU A 419 10.62 -42.23 -7.77
CA GLU A 419 11.83 -41.40 -7.72
C GLU A 419 11.75 -40.26 -8.75
N GLY A 420 11.26 -40.54 -9.97
CA GLY A 420 10.94 -39.52 -10.97
C GLY A 420 10.00 -38.44 -10.45
N PHE A 421 8.89 -38.84 -9.81
CA PHE A 421 7.92 -37.92 -9.23
C PHE A 421 8.50 -37.08 -8.08
N SER A 422 9.33 -37.68 -7.22
CA SER A 422 10.02 -36.93 -6.18
C SER A 422 10.98 -35.89 -6.76
N ASN A 423 11.72 -36.25 -7.82
CA ASN A 423 12.60 -35.34 -8.55
C ASN A 423 11.85 -34.23 -9.31
N GLU A 424 10.57 -34.42 -9.58
CA GLU A 424 9.66 -33.39 -10.12
C GLU A 424 9.04 -32.50 -9.02
N GLY A 425 9.42 -32.71 -7.75
CA GLY A 425 8.90 -31.97 -6.60
C GLY A 425 7.46 -32.33 -6.25
N LYS A 426 7.03 -33.57 -6.57
CA LYS A 426 5.71 -34.07 -6.20
C LYS A 426 5.76 -34.69 -4.81
N THR A 427 4.72 -34.43 -4.02
CA THR A 427 4.46 -35.10 -2.75
C THR A 427 3.79 -36.43 -3.03
N MET A 428 4.39 -37.50 -2.54
CA MET A 428 3.93 -38.87 -2.76
C MET A 428 3.08 -39.35 -1.59
N VAL A 429 1.89 -39.86 -1.89
CA VAL A 429 0.97 -40.47 -0.93
C VAL A 429 0.75 -41.92 -1.33
N TYR A 430 1.18 -42.83 -0.48
CA TYR A 430 1.09 -44.27 -0.68
C TYR A 430 -0.23 -44.79 -0.11
N ILE A 431 -0.86 -45.70 -0.86
CA ILE A 431 -2.11 -46.35 -0.48
C ILE A 431 -1.81 -47.83 -0.26
N GLY A 432 -2.11 -48.31 0.94
CA GLY A 432 -2.02 -49.72 1.28
C GLY A 432 -3.35 -50.32 1.68
N CYS A 433 -3.54 -51.60 1.35
CA CYS A 433 -4.68 -52.42 1.73
C CYS A 433 -4.14 -53.76 2.27
N ASP A 434 -4.59 -54.15 3.46
CA ASP A 434 -4.21 -55.39 4.17
C ASP A 434 -2.69 -55.66 4.19
N GLY A 435 -1.91 -54.59 4.41
CA GLY A 435 -0.45 -54.65 4.53
C GLY A 435 0.33 -54.63 3.20
N LYS A 436 -0.35 -54.51 2.05
CA LYS A 436 0.29 -54.36 0.73
C LYS A 436 0.05 -52.98 0.16
N ILE A 437 1.06 -52.40 -0.49
CA ILE A 437 0.89 -51.16 -1.27
C ILE A 437 0.12 -51.50 -2.55
N VAL A 438 -0.99 -50.80 -2.77
CA VAL A 438 -1.91 -51.01 -3.89
C VAL A 438 -1.97 -49.80 -4.84
N GLY A 439 -1.44 -48.65 -4.43
CA GLY A 439 -1.34 -47.49 -5.29
C GLY A 439 -0.49 -46.36 -4.72
N ILE A 440 -0.16 -45.41 -5.58
CA ILE A 440 0.53 -44.16 -5.22
C ILE A 440 -0.17 -42.99 -5.92
N LEU A 441 -0.42 -41.93 -5.17
CA LEU A 441 -0.85 -40.63 -5.65
C LEU A 441 0.32 -39.65 -5.58
N ALA A 442 0.61 -38.98 -6.70
CA ALA A 442 1.57 -37.89 -6.73
C ALA A 442 0.81 -36.56 -6.77
N LEU A 443 1.08 -35.68 -5.82
CA LEU A 443 0.46 -34.38 -5.69
C LEU A 443 1.49 -33.28 -5.90
N LYS A 444 1.14 -32.24 -6.67
CA LYS A 444 1.98 -31.06 -6.84
C LYS A 444 1.20 -29.81 -6.46
N ASP A 445 1.86 -28.91 -5.73
CA ASP A 445 1.36 -27.56 -5.55
C ASP A 445 1.72 -26.73 -6.79
N ILE A 446 0.70 -26.24 -7.50
CA ILE A 446 0.88 -25.63 -8.81
C ILE A 446 1.41 -24.21 -8.65
N VAL A 447 2.54 -23.93 -9.30
CA VAL A 447 3.12 -22.60 -9.38
C VAL A 447 2.19 -21.65 -10.15
N ARG A 448 2.02 -20.43 -9.65
CA ARG A 448 1.25 -19.40 -10.36
C ARG A 448 2.04 -18.90 -11.56
N GLU A 449 1.41 -18.78 -12.72
CA GLU A 449 2.05 -18.20 -13.91
C GLU A 449 2.45 -16.72 -13.68
N GLU A 450 1.63 -15.98 -12.92
CA GLU A 450 1.96 -14.62 -12.47
C GLU A 450 3.23 -14.57 -11.60
N ALA A 451 3.50 -15.61 -10.80
CA ALA A 451 4.71 -15.68 -9.98
C ALA A 451 5.96 -15.78 -10.86
N LYS A 452 5.94 -16.61 -11.92
CA LYS A 452 7.05 -16.72 -12.88
C LYS A 452 7.38 -15.35 -13.50
N ASN A 453 6.33 -14.64 -13.95
CA ASN A 453 6.48 -13.31 -14.56
C ASN A 453 7.00 -12.27 -13.56
N MET A 454 6.49 -12.27 -12.32
CA MET A 454 6.94 -11.40 -11.24
C MET A 454 8.42 -11.63 -10.92
N ILE A 455 8.83 -12.89 -10.71
CA ILE A 455 10.21 -13.25 -10.37
C ILE A 455 11.17 -12.83 -11.50
N ALA A 456 10.81 -13.08 -12.76
CA ALA A 456 11.59 -12.62 -13.90
C ALA A 456 11.76 -11.09 -13.92
N ALA A 457 10.68 -10.35 -13.67
CA ALA A 457 10.71 -8.88 -13.61
C ALA A 457 11.57 -8.34 -12.45
N LEU A 458 11.56 -9.00 -11.29
CA LEU A 458 12.39 -8.64 -10.14
C LEU A 458 13.87 -8.97 -10.39
N ASN A 459 14.16 -10.11 -10.99
CA ASN A 459 15.53 -10.51 -11.36
C ASN A 459 16.13 -9.52 -12.37
N GLN A 460 15.35 -9.03 -13.35
CA GLN A 460 15.78 -7.98 -14.28
C GLN A 460 16.14 -6.66 -13.57
N ARG A 461 15.48 -6.36 -12.44
CA ARG A 461 15.79 -5.22 -11.56
C ARG A 461 16.96 -5.49 -10.60
N ARG A 462 17.60 -6.66 -10.72
CA ARG A 462 18.72 -7.13 -9.86
C ARG A 462 18.33 -7.29 -8.40
N ILE A 463 17.05 -7.53 -8.13
CA ILE A 463 16.56 -7.90 -6.80
C ILE A 463 16.79 -9.39 -6.61
N ALA A 464 17.41 -9.77 -5.49
CA ALA A 464 17.56 -11.17 -5.13
C ALA A 464 16.18 -11.74 -4.75
N THR A 465 15.72 -12.75 -5.47
CA THR A 465 14.47 -13.45 -5.18
C THR A 465 14.77 -14.72 -4.39
N ILE A 466 14.22 -14.82 -3.18
CA ILE A 466 14.48 -15.91 -2.25
C ILE A 466 13.15 -16.56 -1.87
N MET A 467 13.04 -17.88 -1.96
CA MET A 467 11.90 -18.61 -1.40
C MET A 467 12.26 -19.14 -0.01
N VAL A 468 11.36 -18.96 0.95
CA VAL A 468 11.45 -19.50 2.31
C VAL A 468 10.26 -20.43 2.51
N THR A 469 10.52 -21.71 2.77
CA THR A 469 9.44 -22.71 2.87
C THR A 469 9.76 -23.79 3.90
N GLY A 470 8.70 -24.38 4.47
CA GLY A 470 8.80 -25.55 5.33
C GLY A 470 8.83 -26.88 4.58
N ASP A 471 8.70 -26.85 3.25
CA ASP A 471 8.85 -28.03 2.41
C ASP A 471 10.29 -28.57 2.45
N HIS A 472 10.42 -29.86 2.16
CA HIS A 472 11.71 -30.52 2.04
C HIS A 472 12.57 -29.89 0.92
N GLU A 473 13.89 -29.84 1.14
CA GLU A 473 14.85 -29.22 0.22
C GLU A 473 14.69 -29.64 -1.23
N THR A 474 14.52 -30.94 -1.52
CA THR A 474 14.38 -31.45 -2.89
C THR A 474 13.20 -30.82 -3.63
N THR A 475 12.02 -30.82 -3.02
CA THR A 475 10.80 -30.20 -3.57
C THR A 475 10.96 -28.70 -3.76
N ALA A 476 11.51 -28.03 -2.74
CA ALA A 476 11.70 -26.59 -2.76
C ALA A 476 12.70 -26.16 -3.87
N GLN A 477 13.77 -26.93 -4.10
CA GLN A 477 14.75 -26.64 -5.14
C GLN A 477 14.16 -26.79 -6.56
N VAL A 478 13.26 -27.76 -6.76
CA VAL A 478 12.58 -27.93 -8.07
C VAL A 478 11.69 -26.73 -8.37
N ILE A 479 10.86 -26.32 -7.41
CA ILE A 479 10.03 -25.11 -7.54
C ILE A 479 10.90 -23.86 -7.71
N GLY A 480 12.00 -23.79 -6.96
CA GLY A 480 13.02 -22.75 -7.08
C GLY A 480 13.55 -22.56 -8.50
N LYS A 481 13.93 -23.67 -9.13
CA LYS A 481 14.41 -23.70 -10.52
C LYS A 481 13.30 -23.35 -11.51
N GLU A 482 12.09 -23.88 -11.31
CA GLU A 482 10.93 -23.61 -12.18
C GLU A 482 10.60 -22.11 -12.22
N LEU A 483 10.72 -21.41 -11.08
CA LEU A 483 10.48 -19.97 -10.95
C LEU A 483 11.68 -19.10 -11.35
N GLY A 484 12.89 -19.67 -11.46
CA GLY A 484 14.12 -18.91 -11.67
C GLY A 484 14.55 -18.10 -10.45
N LEU A 485 14.32 -18.63 -9.25
CA LEU A 485 14.71 -17.99 -7.98
C LEU A 485 16.23 -18.01 -7.81
N LYS A 486 16.77 -16.94 -7.19
CA LYS A 486 18.22 -16.86 -6.92
C LYS A 486 18.64 -17.78 -5.78
N ARG A 487 17.78 -17.99 -4.78
CA ARG A 487 18.05 -18.81 -3.60
C ARG A 487 16.77 -19.46 -3.07
N VAL A 488 16.92 -20.63 -2.49
CA VAL A 488 15.86 -21.36 -1.78
C VAL A 488 16.36 -21.65 -0.37
N ILE A 489 15.50 -21.42 0.62
CA ILE A 489 15.68 -21.82 2.02
C ILE A 489 14.51 -22.74 2.34
N ALA A 490 14.82 -24.01 2.56
CA ALA A 490 13.85 -25.09 2.78
C ALA A 490 13.89 -25.58 4.22
N ASP A 491 13.00 -26.51 4.57
CA ASP A 491 12.93 -27.14 5.90
C ASP A 491 12.77 -26.12 7.05
N CYS A 492 12.14 -24.97 6.78
CA CYS A 492 11.87 -23.94 7.77
C CYS A 492 10.59 -24.23 8.57
N LEU A 493 10.73 -24.40 9.88
CA LEU A 493 9.61 -24.25 10.82
C LEU A 493 9.16 -22.77 10.87
N PRO A 494 7.91 -22.47 11.30
CA PRO A 494 7.42 -21.09 11.40
C PRO A 494 8.35 -20.16 12.21
N GLU A 495 8.88 -20.66 13.33
CA GLU A 495 9.84 -19.95 14.19
C GLU A 495 11.16 -19.64 13.44
N ASN A 496 11.60 -20.58 12.60
CA ASN A 496 12.84 -20.47 11.83
C ASN A 496 12.71 -19.52 10.63
N LYS A 497 11.49 -19.18 10.19
CA LYS A 497 11.29 -18.20 9.10
C LYS A 497 11.77 -16.81 9.52
N VAL A 498 11.57 -16.43 10.77
CA VAL A 498 12.05 -15.14 11.30
C VAL A 498 13.57 -15.09 11.27
N ASP A 499 14.24 -16.16 11.72
CA ASP A 499 15.70 -16.27 11.68
C ASP A 499 16.24 -16.21 10.24
N ALA A 500 15.53 -16.82 9.29
CA ALA A 500 15.88 -16.73 7.87
C ALA A 500 15.79 -15.28 7.35
N VAL A 501 14.72 -14.55 7.69
CA VAL A 501 14.57 -13.13 7.32
C VAL A 501 15.69 -12.28 7.93
N VAL A 502 15.98 -12.46 9.23
CA VAL A 502 17.07 -11.73 9.92
C VAL A 502 18.44 -12.05 9.31
N ALA A 503 18.68 -13.31 8.93
CA ALA A 503 19.91 -13.69 8.24
C ALA A 503 20.02 -13.03 6.86
N LEU A 504 18.92 -12.96 6.11
CA LEU A 504 18.87 -12.28 4.82
C LEU A 504 19.08 -10.77 4.98
N GLU A 505 18.56 -10.13 6.03
CA GLU A 505 18.82 -8.71 6.29
C GLU A 505 20.30 -8.44 6.58
N LYS A 506 20.99 -9.34 7.27
CA LYS A 506 22.45 -9.21 7.46
C LYS A 506 23.23 -9.30 6.15
N GLU A 507 22.76 -10.10 5.19
CA GLU A 507 23.41 -10.32 3.90
C GLU A 507 23.09 -9.21 2.88
N TYR A 508 21.82 -8.83 2.77
CA TYR A 508 21.30 -7.93 1.73
C TYR A 508 21.03 -6.51 2.24
N GLY A 509 21.09 -6.26 3.54
CA GLY A 509 20.66 -5.02 4.17
C GLY A 509 19.14 -4.99 4.32
N GLN A 510 18.45 -4.24 3.47
CA GLN A 510 16.99 -4.15 3.52
C GLN A 510 16.34 -5.28 2.71
N VAL A 511 15.42 -6.01 3.36
CA VAL A 511 14.71 -7.16 2.78
C VAL A 511 13.20 -6.98 2.93
N ALA A 512 12.45 -7.33 1.89
CA ALA A 512 11.00 -7.52 2.02
C ALA A 512 10.66 -8.99 2.23
N MET A 513 9.58 -9.25 2.95
CA MET A 513 8.94 -10.56 3.05
C MET A 513 7.55 -10.48 2.40
N VAL A 514 7.19 -11.45 1.57
CA VAL A 514 5.88 -11.58 0.94
C VAL A 514 5.22 -12.87 1.41
N GLY A 515 4.00 -12.80 1.93
CA GLY A 515 3.28 -13.97 2.45
C GLY A 515 1.77 -13.75 2.56
N ASP A 516 1.02 -14.83 2.79
CA ASP A 516 -0.44 -14.84 2.87
C ASP A 516 -0.97 -15.43 4.20
N GLY A 517 -0.14 -16.11 5.00
CA GLY A 517 -0.59 -16.88 6.15
C GLY A 517 -0.40 -16.23 7.54
N ILE A 518 -1.17 -16.74 8.52
CA ILE A 518 -0.94 -16.52 9.97
C ILE A 518 0.51 -16.89 10.33
N ASN A 519 1.02 -17.97 9.72
CA ASN A 519 2.36 -18.50 9.96
C ASN A 519 3.47 -17.54 9.53
N ASP A 520 3.16 -16.57 8.65
CA ASP A 520 4.14 -15.62 8.12
C ASP A 520 4.06 -14.27 8.82
N ALA A 521 3.03 -14.00 9.61
CA ALA A 521 2.86 -12.73 10.32
C ALA A 521 4.11 -12.34 11.16
N PRO A 522 4.77 -13.25 11.89
CA PRO A 522 6.02 -12.93 12.57
C PRO A 522 7.16 -12.56 11.61
N ALA A 523 7.29 -13.25 10.48
CA ALA A 523 8.33 -12.97 9.48
C ALA A 523 8.07 -11.65 8.73
N LEU A 524 6.79 -11.36 8.42
CA LEU A 524 6.35 -10.09 7.82
C LEU A 524 6.67 -8.90 8.72
N ALA A 525 6.40 -9.01 10.03
CA ALA A 525 6.64 -7.95 11.00
C ALA A 525 8.13 -7.69 11.29
N ASN A 526 8.99 -8.69 11.10
CA ASN A 526 10.44 -8.57 11.31
C ASN A 526 11.21 -8.16 10.05
N ALA A 527 10.59 -8.21 8.87
CA ALA A 527 11.21 -7.71 7.66
C ALA A 527 11.24 -6.17 7.64
N THR A 528 12.20 -5.60 6.91
CA THR A 528 12.23 -4.15 6.66
C THR A 528 10.94 -3.64 6.00
N VAL A 529 10.33 -4.47 5.15
CA VAL A 529 8.98 -4.27 4.60
C VAL A 529 8.23 -5.60 4.55
N GLY A 530 7.13 -5.72 5.30
CA GLY A 530 6.20 -6.85 5.18
C GLY A 530 5.13 -6.61 4.11
N ILE A 531 4.95 -7.53 3.17
CA ILE A 531 3.92 -7.47 2.12
C ILE A 531 2.95 -8.64 2.29
N ALA A 532 1.70 -8.37 2.65
CA ALA A 532 0.66 -9.38 2.74
C ALA A 532 -0.15 -9.49 1.44
N MET A 533 -0.49 -10.72 1.09
CA MET A 533 -1.49 -11.02 0.08
C MET A 533 -2.89 -10.78 0.65
N GLY A 534 -3.77 -10.13 -0.10
CA GLY A 534 -5.07 -9.62 0.40
C GLY A 534 -6.16 -10.67 0.64
N GLN A 535 -5.93 -11.93 0.26
CA GLN A 535 -6.74 -13.07 0.75
C GLN A 535 -6.17 -13.68 2.04
N GLY A 536 -5.09 -13.11 2.57
CA GLY A 536 -4.47 -13.59 3.80
C GLY A 536 -5.33 -13.32 5.02
N THR A 537 -5.07 -14.07 6.09
CA THR A 537 -5.80 -13.93 7.36
C THR A 537 -5.71 -12.52 7.92
N ASP A 538 -6.72 -12.07 8.68
CA ASP A 538 -6.74 -10.74 9.29
C ASP A 538 -5.45 -10.39 10.04
N ILE A 539 -4.83 -11.40 10.66
CA ILE A 539 -3.55 -11.30 11.37
C ILE A 539 -2.39 -10.94 10.42
N ALA A 540 -2.33 -11.54 9.23
CA ALA A 540 -1.30 -11.23 8.24
C ALA A 540 -1.49 -9.82 7.66
N MET A 541 -2.75 -9.41 7.42
CA MET A 541 -3.06 -8.05 7.01
C MET A 541 -2.72 -7.02 8.09
N GLU A 542 -2.89 -7.35 9.38
CA GLU A 542 -2.54 -6.48 10.49
C GLU A 542 -1.02 -6.37 10.69
N ALA A 543 -0.28 -7.47 10.50
CA ALA A 543 1.18 -7.51 10.65
C ALA A 543 1.94 -6.87 9.47
N ALA A 544 1.38 -6.86 8.26
CA ALA A 544 2.08 -6.35 7.07
C ALA A 544 2.07 -4.82 6.95
N ASP A 545 3.11 -4.29 6.33
CA ASP A 545 3.28 -2.88 6.02
C ASP A 545 2.57 -2.45 4.72
N ILE A 546 2.47 -3.41 3.80
CA ILE A 546 1.85 -3.27 2.49
C ILE A 546 0.88 -4.43 2.29
N VAL A 547 -0.31 -4.14 1.76
CA VAL A 547 -1.32 -5.16 1.47
C VAL A 547 -1.67 -5.11 -0.02
N LEU A 548 -1.62 -6.27 -0.68
CA LEU A 548 -1.95 -6.43 -2.10
C LEU A 548 -3.36 -6.96 -2.25
N ILE A 549 -4.28 -6.13 -2.73
CA ILE A 549 -5.68 -6.51 -2.87
C ILE A 549 -5.82 -7.67 -3.89
N LYS A 550 -6.64 -8.67 -3.54
CA LYS A 550 -6.86 -9.93 -4.30
C LYS A 550 -5.64 -10.82 -4.58
N SER A 551 -4.55 -10.64 -3.84
CA SER A 551 -3.39 -11.54 -3.97
C SER A 551 -2.75 -11.52 -5.39
N ASP A 552 -2.78 -10.36 -6.05
CA ASP A 552 -2.10 -10.14 -7.34
C ASP A 552 -0.61 -9.88 -7.13
N LEU A 553 0.22 -10.85 -7.55
CA LEU A 553 1.67 -10.81 -7.41
C LEU A 553 2.36 -9.77 -8.30
N ALA A 554 1.76 -9.39 -9.44
CA ALA A 554 2.33 -8.37 -10.32
C ALA A 554 2.40 -7.00 -9.62
N LYS A 555 1.57 -6.80 -8.60
CA LYS A 555 1.57 -5.58 -7.77
C LYS A 555 2.82 -5.43 -6.91
N VAL A 556 3.54 -6.51 -6.57
CA VAL A 556 4.85 -6.42 -5.89
C VAL A 556 5.82 -5.58 -6.73
N VAL A 557 5.90 -5.86 -8.03
CA VAL A 557 6.75 -5.13 -8.98
C VAL A 557 6.28 -3.68 -9.12
N THR A 558 4.96 -3.48 -9.19
CA THR A 558 4.36 -2.14 -9.31
C THR A 558 4.65 -1.29 -8.06
N ALA A 559 4.57 -1.87 -6.86
CA ALA A 559 4.89 -1.20 -5.61
C ALA A 559 6.37 -0.79 -5.54
N TYR A 560 7.27 -1.70 -5.94
CA TYR A 560 8.69 -1.40 -6.04
C TYR A 560 8.98 -0.26 -7.03
N ASP A 561 8.42 -0.33 -8.24
CA ASP A 561 8.62 0.71 -9.26
C ASP A 561 8.05 2.07 -8.83
N LEU A 562 6.92 2.07 -8.12
CA LEU A 562 6.33 3.27 -7.54
C LEU A 562 7.27 3.91 -6.50
N SER A 563 7.88 3.09 -5.63
CA SER A 563 8.87 3.55 -4.66
C SER A 563 10.10 4.16 -5.36
N GLN A 564 10.62 3.52 -6.40
CA GLN A 564 11.74 4.05 -7.21
C GLN A 564 11.41 5.42 -7.84
N ARG A 565 10.17 5.57 -8.35
CA ARG A 565 9.71 6.84 -8.92
C ARG A 565 9.54 7.91 -7.86
N LEU A 566 8.94 7.58 -6.71
CA LEU A 566 8.81 8.50 -5.58
C LEU A 566 10.17 9.02 -5.15
N HIS A 567 11.14 8.12 -4.93
CA HIS A 567 12.50 8.50 -4.52
C HIS A 567 13.13 9.50 -5.50
N ARG A 568 13.00 9.23 -6.81
CA ARG A 568 13.51 10.14 -7.85
C ARG A 568 12.82 11.51 -7.82
N VAL A 569 11.51 11.56 -7.66
CA VAL A 569 10.73 12.82 -7.57
C VAL A 569 11.16 13.63 -6.35
N VAL A 570 11.26 12.98 -5.19
CA VAL A 570 11.66 13.61 -3.94
C VAL A 570 13.06 14.19 -4.04
N TRP A 571 14.03 13.44 -4.56
CA TRP A 571 15.40 13.95 -4.73
C TRP A 571 15.49 15.07 -5.78
N GLN A 572 14.73 15.02 -6.86
CA GLN A 572 14.62 16.14 -7.79
C GLN A 572 14.11 17.40 -7.08
N ASN A 573 13.07 17.27 -6.26
CA ASN A 573 12.50 18.36 -5.49
C ASN A 573 13.50 18.94 -4.49
N ILE A 574 14.20 18.08 -3.73
CA ILE A 574 15.23 18.48 -2.76
C ILE A 574 16.36 19.24 -3.45
N ILE A 575 16.92 18.67 -4.52
CA ILE A 575 18.02 19.30 -5.26
C ILE A 575 17.59 20.65 -5.85
N PHE A 576 16.39 20.69 -6.44
CA PHE A 576 15.83 21.93 -6.99
C PHE A 576 15.62 22.99 -5.92
N ALA A 577 15.01 22.64 -4.78
CA ALA A 577 14.78 23.57 -3.67
C ALA A 577 16.10 24.16 -3.14
N ILE A 578 17.12 23.31 -2.90
CA ILE A 578 18.44 23.76 -2.44
C ILE A 578 19.12 24.65 -3.49
N ALA A 579 19.03 24.29 -4.77
CA ALA A 579 19.61 25.09 -5.85
C ALA A 579 18.96 26.48 -5.94
N VAL A 580 17.64 26.58 -5.80
CA VAL A 580 16.91 27.86 -5.78
C VAL A 580 17.34 28.70 -4.57
N ILE A 581 17.42 28.11 -3.38
CA ILE A 581 17.87 28.82 -2.17
C ILE A 581 19.27 29.40 -2.37
N ILE A 582 20.24 28.58 -2.83
CA ILE A 582 21.62 29.02 -3.07
C ILE A 582 21.65 30.15 -4.12
N CYS A 583 20.88 30.01 -5.20
CA CYS A 583 20.78 31.02 -6.25
C CYS A 583 20.25 32.35 -5.72
N LEU A 584 19.14 32.32 -4.98
CA LEU A 584 18.51 33.54 -4.43
C LEU A 584 19.34 34.21 -3.35
N ILE A 585 19.97 33.43 -2.45
CA ILE A 585 20.90 33.98 -1.45
C ILE A 585 22.07 34.68 -2.15
N THR A 586 22.67 34.03 -3.14
CA THR A 586 23.79 34.59 -3.90
C THR A 586 23.35 35.86 -4.64
N ALA A 587 22.20 35.84 -5.31
CA ALA A 587 21.67 36.99 -6.02
C ALA A 587 21.34 38.17 -5.07
N ASN A 588 20.87 37.89 -3.85
CA ASN A 588 20.65 38.91 -2.83
C ASN A 588 21.97 39.56 -2.37
N LEU A 589 23.04 38.78 -2.19
CA LEU A 589 24.36 39.31 -1.83
C LEU A 589 24.93 40.23 -2.92
N PHE A 590 24.66 39.94 -4.20
CA PHE A 590 25.02 40.82 -5.33
C PHE A 590 23.97 41.89 -5.65
N GLN A 591 22.97 42.09 -4.79
CA GLN A 591 21.93 43.11 -4.91
C GLN A 591 21.01 42.97 -6.14
N PHE A 592 20.99 41.81 -6.81
CA PHE A 592 20.22 41.58 -8.03
C PHE A 592 18.73 41.27 -7.80
N VAL A 593 18.31 40.98 -6.58
CA VAL A 593 16.94 40.54 -6.25
C VAL A 593 16.30 41.44 -5.20
N ASN A 594 15.12 41.98 -5.47
CA ASN A 594 14.33 42.71 -4.48
C ASN A 594 13.38 41.76 -3.73
N LEU A 595 12.70 42.26 -2.70
CA LEU A 595 11.84 41.46 -1.82
C LEU A 595 10.71 40.76 -2.59
N PRO A 596 9.93 41.42 -3.48
CA PRO A 596 8.90 40.74 -4.27
C PRO A 596 9.47 39.63 -5.17
N LEU A 597 10.58 39.88 -5.88
CA LEU A 597 11.20 38.87 -6.75
C LEU A 597 11.77 37.70 -5.94
N GLY A 598 12.33 37.97 -4.77
CA GLY A 598 12.80 36.94 -3.84
C GLY A 598 11.67 36.03 -3.39
N VAL A 599 10.52 36.59 -3.04
CA VAL A 599 9.31 35.84 -2.66
C VAL A 599 8.79 35.03 -3.84
N VAL A 600 8.65 35.62 -5.03
CA VAL A 600 8.18 34.90 -6.23
C VAL A 600 9.11 33.73 -6.54
N GLY A 601 10.43 33.91 -6.46
CA GLY A 601 11.39 32.83 -6.66
C GLY A 601 11.26 31.73 -5.59
N HIS A 602 11.15 32.12 -4.32
CA HIS A 602 11.02 31.21 -3.20
C HIS A 602 9.71 30.42 -3.23
N GLU A 603 8.55 31.10 -3.18
CA GLU A 603 7.23 30.46 -3.17
C GLU A 603 6.89 29.80 -4.51
N GLY A 604 7.34 30.38 -5.62
CA GLY A 604 7.23 29.75 -6.93
C GLY A 604 7.94 28.40 -6.97
N SER A 605 9.10 28.28 -6.31
CA SER A 605 9.80 27.00 -6.20
C SER A 605 9.04 25.98 -5.35
N THR A 606 8.40 26.40 -4.26
CA THR A 606 7.52 25.56 -3.42
C THR A 606 6.37 24.99 -4.26
N ILE A 607 5.68 25.85 -5.02
CA ILE A 607 4.58 25.43 -5.90
C ILE A 607 5.06 24.43 -6.96
N LEU A 608 6.21 24.70 -7.62
CA LEU A 608 6.76 23.80 -8.63
C LEU A 608 7.11 22.41 -8.05
N VAL A 609 7.67 22.38 -6.85
CA VAL A 609 7.97 21.15 -6.12
C VAL A 609 6.70 20.34 -5.82
N ILE A 610 5.65 21.00 -5.34
CA ILE A 610 4.34 20.37 -5.08
C ILE A 610 3.76 19.80 -6.37
N LEU A 611 3.72 20.58 -7.45
CA LEU A 611 3.21 20.14 -8.75
C LEU A 611 4.01 18.96 -9.30
N ASN A 612 5.32 18.96 -9.14
CA ASN A 612 6.17 17.86 -9.53
C ASN A 612 5.90 16.60 -8.69
N GLY A 613 5.56 16.75 -7.40
CA GLY A 613 5.09 15.66 -6.54
C GLY A 613 3.79 15.03 -7.03
N LEU A 614 2.81 15.87 -7.39
CA LEU A 614 1.48 15.42 -7.84
C LEU A 614 1.49 14.60 -9.14
N ARG A 615 2.56 14.64 -9.94
CA ARG A 615 2.68 13.81 -11.14
C ARG A 615 2.60 12.30 -10.82
N LEU A 616 2.90 11.91 -9.57
CA LEU A 616 2.77 10.53 -9.10
C LEU A 616 1.30 10.04 -9.06
N LEU A 617 0.31 10.94 -9.06
CA LEU A 617 -1.11 10.57 -9.18
C LEU A 617 -1.45 9.98 -10.55
N TYR A 618 -0.69 10.33 -11.60
CA TYR A 618 -0.98 9.99 -12.99
C TYR A 618 0.22 9.27 -13.60
N ILE A 619 0.53 8.10 -13.06
CA ILE A 619 1.50 7.20 -13.67
C ILE A 619 0.85 6.51 -14.88
N LYS A 620 1.33 6.85 -16.08
CA LYS A 620 1.04 6.05 -17.29
C LYS A 620 1.65 4.66 -17.09
N LYS A 621 0.82 3.61 -17.26
CA LYS A 621 1.24 2.20 -17.27
C LYS A 621 2.29 1.98 -18.36
#